data_AF-A0A7Z0N332-F1
#
_entry.id   AF-A0A7Z0N332-F1
#
_cell.length_a   1.000
_cell.length_b   1.000
_cell.length_c   1.000
_cell.angle_alpha   90.00
_cell.angle_beta   90.00
_cell.angle_gamma   90.00
#
_symmetry.space_group_name_H-M   'P 1'
#
loop_
_entity.id
_entity.type
_entity.pdbx_description
1 polymer ?
#
loop_
_entity_poly.entity_id
_entity_poly.type
_entity_poly.pdbx_seq_one_letter_code
_entity_poly.pdbx_strand_id
1 'polypeptide(L)'
;MIASAQNLDELDAHALREKVRGLMAALGEKEQTLAEHQRLLATRREEIRYKDTKIAQLTHEIAGLRRYRFGKSGEQFSGAQGSLLEETVDADIAAIEAELEVLRGRPAARPVQQPKRAALPDHLPRVEHRHEPQNTTCQCGCQLQRIGEDVAEKLDYTPGLFDPASFPRTARRW
;
A
#
# COMPACT_ATOMS: atom_id res chain seq x y z
N MET A 1 27.17 -27.46 15.80
CA MET A 1 28.18 -28.48 16.13
C MET A 1 28.57 -28.29 17.59
N ILE A 2 28.06 -29.14 18.47
CA ILE A 2 28.36 -29.10 19.91
C ILE A 2 29.67 -29.87 20.07
N ALA A 3 30.71 -29.19 20.55
CA ALA A 3 32.02 -29.80 20.79
C ALA A 3 31.87 -30.91 21.84
N SER A 4 32.35 -32.11 21.53
CA SER A 4 32.30 -33.29 22.39
C SER A 4 32.94 -33.01 23.75
N ALA A 5 32.24 -33.40 24.82
CA ALA A 5 32.82 -33.44 26.16
C ALA A 5 33.92 -34.53 26.16
N GLN A 6 35.18 -34.10 26.22
CA GLN A 6 36.28 -34.99 26.55
C GLN A 6 36.08 -35.49 27.99
N ASN A 7 36.40 -36.77 28.25
CA ASN A 7 36.27 -37.40 29.56
C ASN A 7 37.12 -36.62 30.60
N LEU A 8 36.45 -35.82 31.45
CA LEU A 8 37.11 -34.94 32.43
C LEU A 8 37.90 -35.74 33.49
N ASP A 9 37.54 -37.01 33.67
CA ASP A 9 38.10 -37.92 34.66
C ASP A 9 39.50 -38.45 34.28
N GLU A 10 39.93 -38.30 33.02
CA GLU A 10 41.23 -38.77 32.52
C GLU A 10 42.32 -37.67 32.53
N LEU A 11 41.97 -36.43 32.86
CA LEU A 11 42.89 -35.29 32.83
C LEU A 11 43.62 -35.12 34.17
N ASP A 12 44.92 -34.83 34.10
CA ASP A 12 45.69 -34.46 35.28
C ASP A 12 45.30 -33.06 35.81
N ALA A 13 45.66 -32.78 37.07
CA ALA A 13 45.29 -31.53 37.73
C ALA A 13 45.84 -30.28 37.01
N HIS A 14 46.93 -30.41 36.25
CA HIS A 14 47.49 -29.31 35.47
C HIS A 14 46.67 -29.02 34.21
N ALA A 15 46.33 -30.05 33.44
CA ALA A 15 45.53 -29.94 32.22
C ALA A 15 44.11 -29.44 32.51
N LEU A 16 43.50 -29.85 33.64
CA LEU A 16 42.22 -29.28 34.08
C LEU A 16 42.32 -27.77 34.38
N ARG A 17 43.38 -27.32 35.06
CA ARG A 17 43.60 -25.89 35.35
C ARG A 17 43.81 -25.07 34.08
N GLU A 18 44.55 -25.60 33.11
CA GLU A 18 44.76 -24.95 31.82
C GLU A 18 43.46 -24.85 31.03
N LYS A 19 42.67 -25.93 30.97
CA LYS A 19 41.35 -25.95 30.31
C LYS A 19 40.39 -24.93 30.95
N VAL A 20 40.31 -24.90 32.28
CA VAL A 20 39.49 -23.93 33.03
C VAL A 20 39.95 -22.50 32.75
N ARG A 21 41.26 -22.23 32.69
CA ARG A 21 41.80 -20.92 32.28
C ARG A 21 41.38 -20.54 30.86
N GLY A 22 41.45 -21.48 29.92
CA GLY A 22 41.01 -21.27 28.54
C GLY A 22 39.50 -21.00 28.44
N LEU A 23 38.68 -21.71 29.21
CA LEU A 23 37.24 -21.47 29.28
C LEU A 23 36.91 -20.12 29.91
N MET A 24 37.60 -19.73 30.98
CA MET A 24 37.42 -18.41 31.59
C MET A 24 37.79 -17.27 30.62
N ALA A 25 38.88 -17.43 29.85
CA ALA A 25 39.25 -16.48 28.81
C ALA A 25 38.18 -16.40 27.71
N ALA A 26 37.72 -17.55 27.21
CA ALA A 26 36.68 -17.61 26.18
C ALA A 26 35.34 -17.03 26.67
N LEU A 27 34.96 -17.26 27.92
CA LEU A 27 33.77 -16.64 28.53
C LEU A 27 33.91 -15.12 28.60
N GLY A 28 35.08 -14.61 29.01
CA GLY A 28 35.36 -13.17 29.02
C GLY A 28 35.25 -12.53 27.63
N GLU A 29 35.76 -13.18 26.58
CA GLU A 29 35.58 -12.73 25.20
C GLU A 29 34.10 -12.71 24.79
N LYS A 30 33.35 -13.76 25.14
CA LYS A 30 31.91 -13.82 24.83
C LYS A 30 31.13 -12.73 25.57
N GLU A 31 31.42 -12.47 26.83
CA GLU A 31 30.81 -11.38 27.60
C GLU A 31 31.08 -10.01 26.96
N GLN A 32 32.30 -9.78 26.48
CA GLN A 32 32.65 -8.54 25.75
C GLN A 32 31.83 -8.40 24.46
N THR A 33 31.73 -9.45 23.65
CA THR A 33 30.93 -9.41 22.40
C THR A 33 29.44 -9.21 22.68
N LEU A 34 28.90 -9.84 23.73
CA LEU A 34 27.52 -9.64 24.15
C LEU A 34 27.27 -8.21 24.62
N ALA A 35 28.19 -7.63 25.38
CA ALA A 35 28.11 -6.24 25.82
C ALA A 35 28.13 -5.27 24.61
N GLU A 36 28.97 -5.52 23.61
CA GLU A 36 29.00 -4.73 22.37
C GLU A 36 27.69 -4.83 21.59
N HIS A 37 27.17 -6.05 21.39
CA HIS A 37 25.89 -6.24 20.73
C HIS A 37 24.72 -5.60 21.49
N GLN A 38 24.70 -5.69 22.82
CA GLN A 38 23.69 -5.02 23.65
C GLN A 38 23.73 -3.50 23.48
N ARG A 39 24.92 -2.90 23.41
CA ARG A 39 25.08 -1.46 23.13
C ARG A 39 24.53 -1.09 21.75
N LEU A 40 24.90 -1.85 20.72
CA LEU A 40 24.40 -1.62 19.36
C LEU A 40 22.87 -1.75 19.27
N LEU A 41 22.30 -2.77 19.93
CA LEU A 41 20.85 -2.96 19.98
C LEU A 41 20.15 -1.84 20.73
N ALA A 42 20.75 -1.31 21.81
CA ALA A 42 20.20 -0.16 22.53
C ALA A 42 20.15 1.09 21.63
N THR A 43 21.23 1.39 20.91
CA THR A 43 21.28 2.51 19.96
C THR A 43 20.23 2.35 18.86
N ARG A 44 20.15 1.18 18.22
CA ARG A 44 19.15 0.92 17.16
C ARG A 44 17.72 0.99 17.68
N ARG A 45 17.45 0.55 18.90
CA ARG A 45 16.11 0.65 19.51
C ARG A 45 15.70 2.10 19.71
N GLU A 46 16.63 2.97 20.10
CA GLU A 46 16.34 4.40 20.25
C GLU A 46 16.07 5.05 18.88
N GLU A 47 16.85 4.71 17.85
CA GLU A 47 16.60 5.16 16.48
C GLU A 47 15.23 4.71 15.94
N ILE A 48 14.86 3.45 16.17
CA ILE A 48 13.55 2.91 15.79
C ILE A 48 12.44 3.65 16.53
N ARG A 49 12.58 3.83 17.84
CA ARG A 49 11.60 4.56 18.65
C ARG A 49 11.41 5.98 18.15
N TYR A 50 12.49 6.68 17.85
CA TYR A 50 12.44 8.03 17.26
C TYR A 50 11.65 8.01 15.94
N LYS A 51 12.02 7.12 15.00
CA LYS A 51 11.32 7.00 13.72
C LYS A 51 9.84 6.67 13.88
N ASP A 52 9.48 5.74 14.76
CA ASP A 52 8.10 5.35 15.02
C ASP A 52 7.27 6.52 15.57
N THR A 53 7.83 7.28 16.52
CA THR A 53 7.14 8.48 17.05
C THR A 53 6.95 9.54 15.97
N LYS A 54 7.96 9.79 15.14
CA LYS A 54 7.86 10.75 14.03
C LYS A 54 6.88 10.29 12.96
N ILE A 55 6.88 9.00 12.61
CA ILE A 55 5.92 8.41 11.67
C ILE A 55 4.49 8.57 12.22
N ALA A 56 4.27 8.29 13.51
CA ALA A 56 2.96 8.45 14.13
C ALA A 56 2.49 9.92 14.09
N GLN A 57 3.37 10.87 14.40
CA GLN A 57 3.09 12.30 14.33
C GLN A 57 2.69 12.73 12.90
N LEU A 58 3.54 12.47 11.91
CA LEU A 58 3.30 12.87 10.52
C LEU A 58 2.04 12.20 9.94
N THR A 59 1.79 10.94 10.33
CA THR A 59 0.55 10.24 9.93
C THR A 59 -0.69 10.90 10.52
N HIS A 60 -0.62 11.38 11.76
CA HIS A 60 -1.72 12.13 12.39
C HIS A 60 -1.95 13.49 11.70
N GLU A 61 -0.89 14.21 11.36
CA GLU A 61 -0.94 15.48 10.64
C GLU A 61 -1.61 15.32 9.26
N ILE A 62 -1.17 14.35 8.45
CA ILE A 62 -1.82 14.03 7.16
C ILE A 62 -3.29 13.68 7.36
N ALA A 63 -3.63 12.89 8.38
CA ALA A 63 -5.03 12.55 8.64
C ALA A 63 -5.87 13.80 8.96
N GLY A 64 -5.29 14.79 9.64
CA GLY A 64 -5.89 16.11 9.87
C GLY A 64 -6.10 16.87 8.57
N LEU A 65 -5.04 17.03 7.76
CA LEU A 65 -5.09 17.75 6.48
C LEU A 65 -6.07 17.09 5.50
N ARG A 66 -6.12 15.76 5.43
CA ARG A 66 -7.10 15.04 4.60
C ARG A 66 -8.54 15.24 5.07
N ARG A 67 -8.78 15.28 6.38
CA ARG A 67 -10.11 15.61 6.91
C ARG A 67 -10.50 17.06 6.61
N TYR A 68 -9.55 17.98 6.59
CA TYR A 68 -9.81 19.36 6.18
C TYR A 68 -10.11 19.43 4.67
N ARG A 69 -9.29 18.80 3.84
CA ARG A 69 -9.39 18.78 2.37
C ARG A 69 -10.66 18.10 1.86
N PHE A 70 -11.02 16.94 2.42
CA PHE A 70 -12.07 16.05 1.93
C PHE A 70 -13.24 15.85 2.92
N GLY A 71 -13.26 16.59 4.03
CA GLY A 71 -14.29 16.47 5.07
C GLY A 71 -15.66 16.99 4.69
N LYS A 72 -16.59 17.04 5.67
CA LYS A 72 -17.97 17.45 5.42
C LYS A 72 -18.03 18.89 4.87
N SER A 73 -18.57 18.97 3.67
CA SER A 73 -18.62 20.09 2.71
C SER A 73 -19.37 21.37 3.14
N GLY A 74 -19.51 21.66 4.43
CA GLY A 74 -20.36 22.76 4.91
C GLY A 74 -19.84 24.16 4.61
N GLU A 75 -18.52 24.34 4.49
CA GLU A 75 -17.86 25.64 4.35
C GLU A 75 -16.69 25.54 3.36
N GLN A 76 -16.94 25.06 2.13
CA GLN A 76 -15.94 25.16 1.08
C GLN A 76 -15.68 26.64 0.78
N PHE A 77 -14.41 27.04 0.85
CA PHE A 77 -13.99 28.38 0.45
C PHE A 77 -14.31 28.58 -1.04
N SER A 78 -15.31 29.40 -1.34
CA SER A 78 -15.71 29.65 -2.73
C SER A 78 -14.75 30.60 -3.44
N GLY A 79 -14.50 30.38 -4.73
CA GLY A 79 -13.74 31.28 -5.60
C GLY A 79 -12.25 30.96 -5.71
N ALA A 80 -11.50 31.81 -6.42
CA ALA A 80 -10.09 31.59 -6.75
C ALA A 80 -9.18 31.46 -5.50
N GLN A 81 -9.49 32.16 -4.42
CA GLN A 81 -8.75 32.06 -3.16
C GLN A 81 -8.93 30.70 -2.48
N GLY A 82 -10.10 30.06 -2.61
CA GLY A 82 -10.31 28.69 -2.14
C GLY A 82 -9.41 27.69 -2.86
N SER A 83 -9.32 27.78 -4.19
CA SER A 83 -8.43 26.92 -5.01
C SER A 83 -6.97 27.02 -4.56
N LEU A 84 -6.47 28.23 -4.31
CA LEU A 84 -5.09 28.46 -3.85
C LEU A 84 -4.81 27.82 -2.49
N LEU A 85 -5.75 27.92 -1.54
CA LEU A 85 -5.62 27.29 -0.23
C LEU A 85 -5.66 25.76 -0.34
N GLU A 86 -6.52 25.25 -1.20
CA GLU A 86 -6.63 23.82 -1.51
C GLU A 86 -5.35 23.24 -2.14
N GLU A 87 -4.76 23.93 -3.10
CA GLU A 87 -3.48 23.57 -3.72
C GLU A 87 -2.33 23.60 -2.69
N THR A 88 -2.36 24.56 -1.76
CA THR A 88 -1.37 24.64 -0.67
C THR A 88 -1.47 23.43 0.26
N VAL A 89 -2.69 23.02 0.63
CA VAL A 89 -2.92 21.83 1.45
C VAL A 89 -2.46 20.56 0.74
N ASP A 90 -2.70 20.44 -0.57
CA ASP A 90 -2.23 19.30 -1.35
C ASP A 90 -0.70 19.24 -1.40
N ALA A 91 -0.03 20.39 -1.54
CA ALA A 91 1.42 20.49 -1.50
C ALA A 91 2.00 20.08 -0.13
N ASP A 92 1.37 20.51 0.97
CA ASP A 92 1.77 20.14 2.33
C ASP A 92 1.60 18.63 2.57
N ILE A 93 0.48 18.04 2.13
CA ILE A 93 0.27 16.59 2.20
C ILE A 93 1.39 15.86 1.44
N ALA A 94 1.70 16.28 0.21
CA ALA A 94 2.73 15.66 -0.60
C ALA A 94 4.14 15.76 0.04
N ALA A 95 4.46 16.89 0.67
CA ALA A 95 5.72 17.07 1.38
C ALA A 95 5.86 16.12 2.57
N ILE A 96 4.80 15.97 3.38
CA ILE A 96 4.80 15.07 4.54
C ILE A 96 4.86 13.61 4.10
N GLU A 97 4.18 13.25 3.00
CA GLU A 97 4.26 11.90 2.42
C GLU A 97 5.67 11.56 1.97
N ALA A 98 6.38 12.50 1.36
CA ALA A 98 7.79 12.32 0.98
C ALA A 98 8.69 12.09 2.21
N GLU A 99 8.49 12.84 3.30
CA GLU A 99 9.23 12.64 4.55
C GLU A 99 8.95 11.25 5.16
N LEU A 100 7.69 10.82 5.17
CA LEU A 100 7.30 9.48 5.65
C LEU A 100 7.97 8.35 4.86
N GLU A 101 8.08 8.49 3.54
CA GLU A 101 8.75 7.50 2.69
C GLU A 101 10.25 7.38 3.02
N VAL A 102 10.90 8.49 3.33
CA VAL A 102 12.30 8.50 3.79
C VAL A 102 12.43 7.82 5.16
N LEU A 103 11.55 8.14 6.12
CA LEU A 103 11.59 7.59 7.47
C LEU A 103 11.32 6.08 7.52
N ARG A 104 10.40 5.59 6.68
CA ARG A 104 10.04 4.17 6.59
C ARG A 104 11.14 3.31 5.98
N GLY A 105 12.08 3.91 5.23
CA GLY A 105 13.13 3.18 4.54
C GLY A 105 12.52 2.24 3.51
N ARG A 106 12.21 2.79 2.33
CA ARG A 106 11.52 2.12 1.22
C ARG A 106 11.86 0.62 1.10
N PRO A 107 10.92 -0.32 1.32
CA PRO A 107 11.08 -1.68 0.80
C PRO A 107 11.14 -1.59 -0.72
N ALA A 108 12.05 -2.33 -1.36
CA ALA A 108 12.27 -2.31 -2.81
C ALA A 108 10.93 -2.20 -3.55
N ALA A 109 10.78 -1.15 -4.37
CA ALA A 109 9.52 -0.81 -5.02
C ALA A 109 8.97 -2.06 -5.73
N ARG A 110 7.90 -2.63 -5.18
CA ARG A 110 7.16 -3.69 -5.87
C ARG A 110 6.71 -3.07 -7.19
N PRO A 111 6.97 -3.71 -8.35
CA PRO A 111 6.56 -3.16 -9.63
C PRO A 111 5.05 -2.92 -9.55
N VAL A 112 4.66 -1.65 -9.69
CA VAL A 112 3.26 -1.24 -9.73
C VAL A 112 2.68 -1.95 -10.95
N GLN A 113 1.92 -3.02 -10.73
CA GLN A 113 1.18 -3.65 -11.81
C GLN A 113 0.12 -2.65 -12.24
N GLN A 114 0.35 -1.99 -13.38
CA GLN A 114 -0.68 -1.21 -14.01
C GLN A 114 -1.87 -2.16 -14.24
N PRO A 115 -3.06 -1.84 -13.72
CA PRO A 115 -4.25 -2.64 -13.98
C PRO A 115 -4.52 -2.59 -15.48
N LYS A 116 -4.14 -3.65 -16.20
CA LYS A 116 -4.51 -3.82 -17.60
C LYS A 116 -5.99 -4.16 -17.62
N ARG A 117 -6.78 -3.37 -18.37
CA ARG A 117 -8.18 -3.70 -18.64
C ARG A 117 -8.20 -5.02 -19.40
N ALA A 118 -8.68 -6.09 -18.76
CA ALA A 118 -8.93 -7.34 -19.46
C ALA A 118 -10.11 -7.12 -20.42
N ALA A 119 -9.97 -7.59 -21.66
CA ALA A 119 -11.06 -7.57 -22.61
C ALA A 119 -12.26 -8.37 -22.08
N LEU A 120 -13.47 -7.99 -22.48
CA LEU A 120 -14.67 -8.76 -22.16
C LEU A 120 -14.59 -10.16 -22.80
N PRO A 121 -15.10 -11.21 -22.11
CA PRO A 121 -15.09 -12.56 -22.66
C PRO A 121 -15.86 -12.69 -23.99
N ASP A 122 -15.34 -13.52 -24.90
CA ASP A 122 -15.91 -13.73 -26.26
C ASP A 122 -17.30 -14.36 -26.29
N HIS A 123 -17.69 -15.06 -25.22
CA HIS A 123 -18.98 -15.74 -25.15
C HIS A 123 -20.15 -14.80 -24.79
N LEU A 124 -19.87 -13.54 -24.43
CA LEU A 124 -20.92 -12.56 -24.18
C LEU A 124 -21.52 -12.08 -25.51
N PRO A 125 -22.85 -11.94 -25.63
CA PRO A 125 -23.46 -11.39 -26.82
C PRO A 125 -22.98 -9.94 -27.03
N ARG A 126 -22.35 -9.68 -28.17
CA ARG A 126 -21.81 -8.37 -28.53
C ARG A 126 -22.77 -7.65 -29.49
N VAL A 127 -23.08 -6.39 -29.19
CA VAL A 127 -23.81 -5.50 -30.10
C VAL A 127 -22.82 -4.44 -30.58
N GLU A 128 -22.63 -4.33 -31.90
CA GLU A 128 -21.71 -3.35 -32.48
C GLU A 128 -22.43 -2.01 -32.73
N HIS A 129 -21.94 -0.94 -32.09
CA HIS A 129 -22.42 0.43 -32.31
C HIS A 129 -21.33 1.23 -33.02
N ARG A 130 -21.51 1.49 -34.31
CA ARG A 130 -20.59 2.30 -35.12
C ARG A 130 -20.99 3.76 -35.06
N HIS A 131 -20.09 4.62 -34.57
CA HIS A 131 -20.26 6.07 -34.61
C HIS A 131 -19.48 6.63 -35.80
N GLU A 132 -20.18 6.90 -36.90
CA GLU A 132 -19.60 7.52 -38.10
C GLU A 132 -20.18 8.92 -38.32
N PRO A 133 -19.37 9.86 -38.88
CA PRO A 133 -19.87 11.19 -39.23
C PRO A 133 -20.92 11.08 -40.35
N GLN A 134 -21.94 11.94 -40.30
CA GLN A 134 -23.03 11.94 -41.28
C GLN A 134 -22.57 12.24 -42.71
N ASN A 135 -21.43 12.92 -42.87
CA ASN A 135 -20.83 13.20 -44.17
C ASN A 135 -19.33 12.95 -44.12
N THR A 136 -18.82 12.18 -45.07
CA THR A 136 -17.41 11.85 -45.25
C THR A 136 -16.71 12.75 -46.27
N THR A 137 -17.38 13.77 -46.77
CA THR A 137 -16.82 14.77 -47.68
C THR A 137 -16.37 16.00 -46.89
N CYS A 138 -15.11 16.35 -47.03
CA CYS A 138 -14.55 17.57 -46.45
C CYS A 138 -15.15 18.80 -47.14
N GLN A 139 -15.20 19.95 -46.45
CA GLN A 139 -15.65 21.22 -47.03
C GLN A 139 -14.82 21.67 -48.26
N CYS A 140 -13.62 21.13 -48.44
CA CYS A 140 -12.78 21.35 -49.63
C CYS A 140 -13.10 20.42 -50.82
N GLY A 141 -14.09 19.52 -50.72
CA GLY A 141 -14.50 18.60 -51.78
C GLY A 141 -13.75 17.27 -51.83
N CYS A 142 -12.75 17.07 -50.96
CA CYS A 142 -12.02 15.80 -50.87
C CYS A 142 -12.74 14.78 -49.98
N GLN A 143 -12.53 13.48 -50.28
CA GLN A 143 -13.01 12.39 -49.44
C GLN A 143 -12.15 12.27 -48.17
N LEU A 144 -12.78 12.19 -46.99
CA LEU A 144 -12.09 11.97 -45.72
C LEU A 144 -11.52 10.56 -45.66
N GLN A 145 -10.29 10.43 -45.16
CA GLN A 145 -9.63 9.15 -44.91
C GLN A 145 -9.76 8.78 -43.43
N ARG A 146 -10.05 7.50 -43.14
CA ARG A 146 -10.13 6.99 -41.76
C ARG A 146 -8.72 6.91 -41.17
N ILE A 147 -8.50 7.60 -40.05
CA ILE A 147 -7.21 7.59 -39.32
C ILE A 147 -7.45 6.99 -37.94
N GLY A 148 -7.02 5.75 -37.76
CA GLY A 148 -7.18 5.01 -36.51
C GLY A 148 -8.62 4.58 -36.24
N GLU A 149 -8.75 3.63 -35.31
CA GLU A 149 -10.02 3.15 -34.79
C GLU A 149 -9.86 2.99 -33.29
N ASP A 150 -10.76 3.60 -32.53
CA ASP A 150 -10.84 3.41 -31.09
C ASP A 150 -12.03 2.50 -30.78
N VAL A 151 -11.79 1.44 -30.00
CA VAL A 151 -12.78 0.41 -29.68
C VAL A 151 -12.97 0.39 -28.17
N ALA A 152 -14.16 0.78 -27.72
CA ALA A 152 -14.55 0.72 -26.32
C ALA A 152 -15.57 -0.40 -26.09
N GLU A 153 -15.24 -1.34 -25.19
CA GLU A 153 -16.17 -2.38 -24.75
C GLU A 153 -16.97 -1.89 -23.54
N LYS A 154 -18.31 -2.03 -23.59
CA LYS A 154 -19.22 -1.70 -22.49
C LYS A 154 -20.12 -2.90 -22.20
N LEU A 155 -20.28 -3.25 -20.93
CA LEU A 155 -21.21 -4.26 -20.47
C LEU A 155 -22.48 -3.57 -19.95
N ASP A 156 -23.58 -3.69 -20.68
CA ASP A 156 -24.90 -3.20 -20.24
C ASP A 156 -25.65 -4.29 -19.48
N TYR A 157 -26.33 -3.90 -18.40
CA TYR A 157 -27.14 -4.80 -17.57
C TYR A 157 -28.63 -4.54 -17.80
N THR A 158 -29.39 -5.58 -18.13
CA THR A 158 -30.85 -5.52 -18.18
C THR A 158 -31.43 -6.12 -16.89
N PRO A 159 -32.09 -5.33 -16.03
CA PRO A 159 -32.73 -5.84 -14.83
C PRO A 159 -33.87 -6.81 -15.16
N GLY A 160 -34.03 -7.87 -14.35
CA GLY A 160 -35.12 -8.83 -14.49
C GLY A 160 -36.51 -8.21 -14.20
N LEU A 161 -37.54 -8.76 -14.83
CA LEU A 161 -38.94 -8.39 -14.58
C LEU A 161 -39.41 -8.92 -13.22
N PHE A 162 -40.18 -8.11 -12.49
CA PHE A 162 -40.84 -8.52 -11.25
C PHE A 162 -42.32 -8.80 -11.54
N ASP A 163 -42.78 -10.02 -11.24
CA ASP A 163 -44.21 -10.35 -11.29
C ASP A 163 -44.87 -10.07 -9.93
N PRO A 164 -45.78 -9.09 -9.83
CA PRO A 164 -46.49 -8.82 -8.60
C PRO A 164 -47.57 -9.89 -8.36
N ALA A 165 -47.29 -10.82 -7.44
CA ALA A 165 -48.29 -11.77 -6.97
C ALA A 165 -49.13 -11.15 -5.83
N SER A 166 -50.42 -10.93 -6.07
CA SER A 166 -51.39 -10.53 -5.04
C SER A 166 -52.07 -11.77 -4.45
N PHE A 167 -51.91 -11.97 -3.14
CA PHE A 167 -52.58 -13.03 -2.40
C PHE A 167 -53.72 -12.44 -1.55
N PRO A 168 -55.00 -12.63 -1.94
CA PRO A 168 -56.11 -12.13 -1.13
C PRO A 168 -56.21 -12.90 0.19
N ARG A 169 -56.06 -12.18 1.30
CA ARG A 169 -56.34 -12.73 2.64
C ARG A 169 -57.84 -12.72 2.90
N THR A 170 -58.48 -13.88 2.81
CA THR A 170 -59.86 -14.04 3.28
C THR A 170 -59.87 -14.09 4.81
N ALA A 171 -60.35 -13.01 5.44
CA ALA A 171 -60.65 -13.02 6.87
C ALA A 171 -61.95 -13.82 7.08
N ARG A 172 -61.84 -15.03 7.63
CA ARG A 172 -63.02 -15.75 8.15
C ARG A 172 -63.34 -15.18 9.52
N ARG A 173 -64.53 -14.61 9.65
CA ARG A 173 -65.10 -14.18 10.93
C ARG A 173 -65.71 -15.42 11.58
N TRP A 174 -65.20 -15.78 12.76
CA TRP A 174 -65.78 -16.81 13.62
C TRP A 174 -67.08 -16.29 14.24
#